data_AF-A0A2D9PPK0-F1
#
_entry.id   AF-A0A2D9PPK0-F1
#
_cell.length_a   1.000
_cell.length_b   1.000
_cell.length_c   1.000
_cell.angle_alpha   90.00
_cell.angle_beta   90.00
_cell.angle_gamma   90.00
#
_symmetry.space_group_name_H-M   'P 1'
#
loop_
_entity.id
_entity.type
_entity.pdbx_description
1 polymer ?
#
loop_
_entity_poly.entity_id
_entity_poly.type
_entity_poly.pdbx_seq_one_letter_code
_entity_poly.pdbx_strand_id
1 'polypeptide(L)'
;METYEETYLVTHLPPMREACWYDGNIADDEWAPHFTCKAVGDAILAIASQYSSKLTVLCGHTHSPGVCEPAPNVTIYTDGAEYEKPKLSRIIEL
;
A
#
# COMPACT_ATOMS: atom_id res chain seq x y z
N MET A 1 13.40 6.66 -8.15
CA MET A 1 13.13 5.83 -9.34
C MET A 1 14.13 6.10 -10.47
N GLU A 2 14.34 7.34 -10.91
CA GLU A 2 15.28 7.64 -12.03
C GLU A 2 16.75 7.24 -11.78
N THR A 3 17.21 7.25 -10.53
CA THR A 3 18.60 6.91 -10.14
C THR A 3 18.71 5.72 -9.19
N TYR A 4 17.59 5.14 -8.76
CA TYR A 4 17.54 4.07 -7.77
C TYR A 4 16.67 2.94 -8.29
N GLU A 5 17.16 1.69 -8.20
CA GLU A 5 16.44 0.50 -8.67
C GLU A 5 15.14 0.25 -7.91
N GLU A 6 15.10 0.61 -6.62
CA GLU A 6 13.94 0.51 -5.75
C GLU A 6 13.70 1.82 -4.98
N THR A 7 12.43 2.18 -4.82
CA THR A 7 11.99 3.34 -4.04
C THR A 7 10.89 2.89 -3.08
N TYR A 8 10.96 3.33 -1.82
CA TYR A 8 9.95 3.04 -0.81
C TYR A 8 9.10 4.27 -0.53
N LEU A 9 7.77 4.10 -0.55
CA LEU A 9 6.80 5.11 -0.16
C LEU A 9 6.04 4.64 1.08
N VAL A 10 6.06 5.41 2.16
CA VAL A 10 5.32 5.09 3.38
C VAL A 10 4.11 6.01 3.50
N THR A 11 2.93 5.42 3.67
CA THR A 11 1.66 6.14 3.88
C THR A 11 0.91 5.51 5.04
N HIS A 12 -0.04 6.23 5.65
CA HIS A 12 -0.86 5.63 6.71
C HIS A 12 -2.01 4.80 6.14
N LEU A 13 -2.81 5.41 5.26
CA LEU A 13 -4.01 4.81 4.68
C LEU A 13 -3.66 3.99 3.43
N PRO A 14 -4.40 2.91 3.14
CA PRO A 14 -4.36 2.25 1.84
C PRO A 14 -4.64 3.24 0.70
N PRO A 15 -3.77 3.34 -0.31
CA PRO A 15 -3.95 4.32 -1.38
C PRO A 15 -4.98 3.88 -2.43
N MET A 16 -5.46 2.63 -2.37
CA MET A 16 -6.42 2.07 -3.32
C MET A 16 -7.30 1.01 -2.66
N ARG A 17 -8.43 0.70 -3.30
CA ARG A 17 -9.38 -0.31 -2.82
C ARG A 17 -8.68 -1.67 -2.66
N GLU A 18 -7.88 -2.06 -3.63
CA GLU A 18 -7.18 -3.34 -3.68
C GLU A 18 -6.14 -3.50 -2.56
N ALA A 19 -5.73 -2.40 -1.93
CA ALA A 19 -4.88 -2.37 -0.74
C ALA A 19 -5.69 -2.25 0.57
N CYS A 20 -7.01 -2.09 0.50
CA CYS A 20 -7.88 -1.92 1.65
C CYS A 20 -8.40 -3.27 2.11
N TRP A 21 -7.58 -3.96 2.91
CA TRP A 21 -7.90 -5.30 3.38
C TRP A 21 -8.67 -5.28 4.69
N TYR A 22 -9.64 -6.17 4.82
CA TYR A 22 -10.33 -6.49 6.06
C TYR A 22 -10.70 -7.98 6.07
N ASP A 23 -10.22 -8.71 7.07
CA ASP A 23 -10.54 -10.14 7.28
C ASP A 23 -10.35 -11.01 6.01
N GLY A 24 -9.20 -10.86 5.36
CA GLY A 24 -8.84 -11.59 4.13
C GLY A 24 -9.59 -11.17 2.86
N ASN A 25 -10.44 -10.14 2.95
CA ASN A 25 -11.20 -9.61 1.83
C ASN A 25 -10.78 -8.17 1.50
N ILE A 26 -11.01 -7.77 0.25
CA ILE A 26 -10.87 -6.38 -0.19
C ILE A 26 -12.15 -5.62 0.14
N ALA A 27 -12.03 -4.37 0.62
CA ALA A 27 -13.16 -3.52 0.94
C ALA A 27 -14.07 -3.29 -0.29
N ASP A 28 -15.37 -3.38 -0.06
CA ASP A 28 -16.40 -3.19 -1.09
C ASP A 28 -16.69 -1.69 -1.37
N ASP A 29 -17.75 -1.42 -2.12
CA ASP A 29 -18.20 -0.07 -2.43
C ASP A 29 -18.74 0.70 -1.22
N GLU A 30 -19.19 0.00 -0.18
CA GLU A 30 -19.69 0.62 1.05
C GLU A 30 -18.52 1.09 1.91
N TRP A 31 -17.48 0.27 2.08
CA TRP A 31 -16.39 0.55 3.01
C TRP A 31 -15.17 1.24 2.40
N ALA A 32 -14.81 0.96 1.15
CA ALA A 32 -13.61 1.53 0.54
C ALA A 32 -13.54 3.08 0.57
N PRO A 33 -14.65 3.84 0.39
CA PRO A 33 -14.59 5.30 0.46
C PRO A 33 -14.17 5.86 1.83
N HIS A 34 -14.32 5.08 2.90
CA HIS A 34 -14.03 5.52 4.27
C HIS A 34 -12.59 5.22 4.71
N PHE A 35 -11.96 4.21 4.10
CA PHE A 35 -10.67 3.69 4.53
C PHE A 35 -9.56 3.85 3.50
N THR A 36 -9.86 4.39 2.31
CA THR A 36 -8.88 4.59 1.25
C THR A 36 -8.78 6.04 0.80
N CYS A 37 -7.65 6.38 0.16
CA CYS A 37 -7.49 7.67 -0.49
C CYS A 37 -7.23 7.50 -1.99
N LYS A 38 -8.30 7.46 -2.79
CA LYS A 38 -8.21 7.28 -4.25
C LYS A 38 -7.26 8.28 -4.92
N ALA A 39 -7.29 9.55 -4.51
CA ALA A 39 -6.43 10.57 -5.10
C ALA A 39 -4.93 10.26 -4.93
N VAL A 40 -4.55 9.65 -3.80
CA VAL A 40 -3.17 9.20 -3.56
C VAL A 40 -2.83 8.01 -4.46
N GLY A 41 -3.73 7.03 -4.59
CA GLY A 41 -3.55 5.89 -5.50
C GLY A 41 -3.37 6.33 -6.96
N ASP A 42 -4.24 7.22 -7.44
CA ASP A 42 -4.16 7.76 -8.80
C ASP A 42 -2.82 8.46 -9.03
N ALA A 43 -2.35 9.27 -8.07
CA ALA A 43 -1.07 9.97 -8.16
C ALA A 43 0.12 8.99 -8.15
N ILE A 44 0.08 7.96 -7.31
CA ILE A 44 1.11 6.90 -7.27
C ILE A 44 1.22 6.24 -8.64
N LEU A 45 0.11 5.82 -9.26
CA LEU A 45 0.13 5.15 -10.55
C LEU A 45 0.58 6.09 -11.68
N ALA A 46 0.13 7.34 -11.67
CA ALA A 46 0.55 8.34 -12.65
C ALA A 46 2.06 8.59 -12.61
N ILE A 47 2.65 8.66 -11.42
CA ILE A 47 4.09 8.83 -11.25
C ILE A 47 4.83 7.53 -11.58
N ALA A 48 4.37 6.39 -11.06
CA ALA A 48 5.02 5.10 -11.23
C ALA A 48 5.12 4.67 -12.70
N SER A 49 4.12 5.00 -13.51
CA SER A 49 4.08 4.69 -14.95
C SER A 49 5.19 5.36 -15.77
N GLN A 50 5.85 6.40 -15.23
CA GLN A 50 6.92 7.12 -15.92
C GLN A 50 8.30 6.47 -15.74
N TYR A 51 8.39 5.41 -14.92
CA TYR A 51 9.66 4.78 -14.55
C TYR A 51 9.56 3.24 -14.63
N SER A 52 10.68 2.58 -14.89
CA SER A 52 10.79 1.11 -14.88
C SER A 52 11.31 0.53 -13.56
N SER A 53 11.88 1.38 -12.69
CA SER A 53 12.33 1.00 -11.35
C SER A 53 11.16 0.60 -10.45
N LYS A 54 11.45 -0.20 -9.43
CA LYS A 54 10.45 -0.70 -8.48
C LYS A 54 10.01 0.39 -7.51
N LEU A 55 8.72 0.40 -7.22
CA LEU A 55 8.10 1.19 -6.16
C LEU A 55 7.40 0.25 -5.17
N THR A 56 7.87 0.26 -3.94
CA THR A 56 7.25 -0.46 -2.83
C THR A 56 6.52 0.53 -1.93
N VAL A 57 5.20 0.39 -1.81
CA VAL A 57 4.38 1.21 -0.91
C VAL A 57 4.09 0.43 0.36
N LEU A 58 4.29 1.05 1.52
CA LEU A 58 4.00 0.49 2.83
C LEU A 58 2.86 1.31 3.48
N CYS A 59 1.79 0.65 3.88
CA CYS A 59 0.62 1.27 4.49
C CYS A 59 -0.01 0.39 5.59
N GLY A 60 -1.05 0.89 6.26
CA GLY A 60 -1.73 0.19 7.34
C GLY A 60 -3.18 0.63 7.48
N HIS A 61 -3.55 1.16 8.65
CA HIS A 61 -4.87 1.68 9.01
C HIS A 61 -5.99 0.65 9.18
N THR A 62 -6.15 -0.32 8.28
CA THR A 62 -7.29 -1.26 8.32
C THR A 62 -7.08 -2.47 9.23
N HIS A 63 -5.90 -2.58 9.84
CA HIS A 63 -5.49 -3.63 10.79
C HIS A 63 -5.48 -5.06 10.22
N SER A 64 -5.86 -5.26 8.96
CA SER A 64 -5.76 -6.56 8.28
C SER A 64 -4.64 -6.51 7.24
N PRO A 65 -3.77 -7.53 7.21
CA PRO A 65 -2.67 -7.56 6.27
C PRO A 65 -3.14 -7.91 4.86
N GLY A 66 -2.41 -7.42 3.86
CA GLY A 66 -2.63 -7.78 2.46
C GLY A 66 -1.60 -7.19 1.52
N VAL A 67 -1.62 -7.66 0.28
CA VAL A 67 -0.69 -7.23 -0.77
C VAL A 67 -1.48 -6.99 -2.06
N CYS A 68 -1.20 -5.88 -2.75
CA CYS A 68 -1.69 -5.68 -4.10
C CYS A 68 -0.60 -5.18 -5.05
N GLU A 69 -0.70 -5.60 -6.31
CA GLU A 69 0.24 -5.28 -7.38
C GLU A 69 -0.52 -4.59 -8.52
N PRO A 70 -0.83 -3.28 -8.37
CA PRO A 70 -1.68 -2.57 -9.33
C PRO A 70 -0.98 -2.25 -10.66
N ALA A 71 0.34 -2.39 -10.73
CA ALA A 71 1.15 -2.20 -11.93
C ALA A 71 2.43 -3.06 -11.87
N PRO A 72 3.09 -3.36 -13.00
CA PRO A 72 4.23 -4.27 -13.03
C PRO A 72 5.42 -3.88 -12.14
N ASN A 73 5.58 -2.58 -11.85
CA ASN A 73 6.66 -2.06 -11.02
C ASN A 73 6.17 -1.51 -9.66
N VAL A 74 4.92 -1.77 -9.27
CA VAL A 74 4.34 -1.25 -8.03
C VAL A 74 3.84 -2.40 -7.17
N THR A 75 4.35 -2.52 -5.96
CA THR A 75 3.84 -3.43 -4.94
C THR A 75 3.42 -2.63 -3.72
N ILE A 76 2.23 -2.90 -3.19
CA ILE A 76 1.68 -2.22 -2.02
C ILE A 76 1.45 -3.27 -0.94
N TYR A 77 2.06 -3.04 0.22
CA TYR A 77 1.85 -3.83 1.42
C TYR A 77 0.97 -3.06 2.40
N THR A 78 -0.12 -3.68 2.81
CA THR A 78 -0.93 -3.25 3.94
C THR A 78 -0.57 -4.12 5.12
N ASP A 79 -0.03 -3.51 6.17
CA ASP A 79 0.35 -4.23 7.37
C ASP A 79 -0.82 -4.32 8.35
N GLY A 80 -0.94 -5.51 8.96
CA GLY A 80 -1.95 -5.77 9.98
C GLY A 80 -1.55 -5.22 11.35
N ALA A 81 -2.53 -5.10 12.23
CA ALA A 81 -2.33 -4.71 13.62
C ALA A 81 -3.30 -5.47 14.52
N GLU A 82 -2.84 -5.83 15.72
CA GLU A 82 -3.71 -6.36 16.78
C GLU A 82 -3.71 -5.35 17.94
N TYR A 83 -4.90 -5.02 18.43
CA TYR A 83 -5.05 -4.08 19.53
C TYR A 83 -4.20 -4.53 20.73
N GLU A 84 -3.55 -3.54 21.37
CA GLU A 84 -2.67 -3.73 22.53
C GLU A 84 -1.41 -4.57 22.28
N LYS A 85 -1.16 -4.99 21.03
CA LYS A 85 -0.01 -5.81 20.65
C LYS A 85 0.80 -5.13 19.54
N PRO A 86 1.51 -4.02 19.84
CA PRO A 86 2.38 -3.39 18.87
C PRO A 86 3.47 -4.38 18.44
N LYS A 87 3.68 -4.49 17.13
CA LYS A 87 4.64 -5.42 16.55
C LYS A 87 5.43 -4.72 15.46
N LEU A 88 6.72 -5.08 15.35
CA LEU A 88 7.52 -4.73 14.20
C LEU A 88 6.91 -5.40 12.94
N SER A 89 6.53 -4.60 11.96
CA SER A 89 6.05 -5.12 10.67
C SER A 89 7.22 -5.71 9.87
N ARG A 90 8.27 -4.92 9.63
CA ARG A 90 9.34 -5.25 8.68
C ARG A 90 10.65 -4.55 9.03
N ILE A 91 11.76 -5.20 8.67
CA ILE A 91 13.10 -4.61 8.58
C ILE A 91 13.44 -4.54 7.09
N ILE A 92 13.94 -3.39 6.64
CA ILE A 92 14.42 -3.19 5.27
C ILE A 92 15.93 -3.03 5.32
N GLU A 93 16.63 -3.84 4.55
CA GLU A 93 18.07 -3.72 4.34
C GLU A 93 18.29 -2.90 3.06
N LEU A 94 19.14 -1.87 3.14
CA LEU A 94 19.38 -0.89 2.09
C LEU A 94 20.80 -1.00 1.54
#